data_AF-A0A1F7TK53-F1
#
_entry.id   AF-A0A1F7TK53-F1
#
_cell.length_a   1.000
_cell.length_b   1.000
_cell.length_c   1.000
_cell.angle_alpha   90.00
_cell.angle_beta   90.00
_cell.angle_gamma   90.00
#
_symmetry.space_group_name_H-M   'P 1'
#
loop_
_entity.id
_entity.type
_entity.pdbx_description
1 polymer ?
#
loop_
_entity_poly.entity_id
_entity_poly.type
_entity_poly.pdbx_seq_one_letter_code
_entity_poly.pdbx_strand_id
1 'polypeptide(L)'
;MNEQEFINLLQKHKDAPELGGGFDASHAERFSKRFRAEFGLAPDAAPRAYSWNEYADFAFHRLGLAFARPMAVGASVFAVIFGGWVATVNASFDSVPGDTLYPVKLATERMQLAFSPSGERKARLHAEFAGRRLQEVSEISVSDRPDKTARLKAAVANFTQEVASANEQLAALGEESPALAVDLAVALEQKANEYEALLTQTPTSQSDVDDEVAGAREAVEQVNDTAVETLVSAQEQGGSSQALEKNFQSQVMELRGLIALSTARLSAIKSALSAADQLDEARESDIAQLRQVVTSRDQDITSAMNAFAVGGYRRGFELLDVIETDIRAAQQGILTLELSITAPPPSPSP
;
A
#
# COMPACT_ATOMS: atom_id res chain seq x y z
N MET A 1 76.87 15.73 -49.18
CA MET A 1 77.29 14.45 -49.78
C MET A 1 76.49 14.30 -51.06
N ASN A 2 77.18 14.21 -52.19
CA ASN A 2 76.54 14.15 -53.50
C ASN A 2 76.08 12.72 -53.81
N GLU A 3 75.05 12.54 -54.63
CA GLU A 3 74.44 11.21 -54.91
C GLU A 3 75.48 10.21 -55.44
N GLN A 4 76.42 10.68 -56.26
CA GLN A 4 77.52 9.86 -56.78
C GLN A 4 78.49 9.38 -55.69
N GLU A 5 78.75 10.20 -54.67
CA GLU A 5 79.60 9.82 -53.54
C GLU A 5 78.90 8.76 -52.67
N PHE A 6 77.58 8.86 -52.54
CA PHE A 6 76.77 7.88 -51.81
C PHE A 6 76.73 6.53 -52.50
N ILE A 7 76.51 6.51 -53.82
CA ILE A 7 76.50 5.26 -54.59
C ILE A 7 77.87 4.57 -54.52
N ASN A 8 78.96 5.33 -54.62
CA ASN A 8 80.31 4.77 -54.59
C ASN A 8 80.68 4.22 -53.19
N LEU A 9 80.24 4.89 -52.12
CA LEU A 9 80.37 4.40 -50.76
C LEU A 9 79.56 3.12 -50.52
N LEU A 10 78.34 3.05 -51.05
CA LEU A 10 77.50 1.85 -50.97
C LEU A 10 78.08 0.66 -51.73
N GLN A 11 78.64 0.88 -52.93
CA GLN A 11 79.30 -0.21 -53.67
C GLN A 11 80.56 -0.72 -52.96
N LYS A 12 81.35 0.17 -52.36
CA LYS A 12 82.57 -0.20 -51.62
C LYS A 12 82.27 -1.03 -50.37
N HIS A 13 81.13 -0.78 -49.73
CA HIS A 13 80.73 -1.46 -48.49
C HIS A 13 79.69 -2.57 -48.68
N LYS A 14 79.28 -2.86 -49.93
CA LYS A 14 78.33 -3.93 -50.26
C LYS A 14 78.77 -5.31 -49.77
N ASP A 15 80.07 -5.58 -49.79
CA ASP A 15 80.63 -6.89 -49.44
C ASP A 15 81.46 -6.85 -48.14
N ALA A 16 81.26 -5.84 -47.29
CA ALA A 16 81.93 -5.73 -46.00
C ALA A 16 81.43 -6.83 -45.04
N PRO A 17 82.33 -7.64 -44.43
CA PRO A 17 81.95 -8.75 -43.55
C PRO A 17 81.22 -8.29 -42.27
N GLU A 18 81.45 -7.04 -41.87
CA GLU A 18 80.86 -6.39 -40.71
C GLU A 18 79.34 -6.14 -40.89
N LEU A 19 78.87 -6.09 -42.14
CA LEU A 19 77.46 -5.93 -42.51
C LEU A 19 76.82 -7.24 -42.98
N GLY A 20 77.48 -8.38 -42.76
CA GLY A 20 76.97 -9.71 -43.09
C GLY A 20 77.44 -10.27 -44.43
N GLY A 21 77.99 -9.44 -45.33
CA GLY A 21 78.64 -9.83 -46.59
C GLY A 21 77.73 -10.50 -47.63
N GLY A 22 77.90 -10.18 -48.92
CA GLY A 22 77.27 -10.94 -50.00
C GLY A 22 75.75 -10.79 -50.09
N PHE A 23 75.27 -9.54 -50.16
CA PHE A 23 73.87 -9.24 -50.51
C PHE A 23 73.56 -9.66 -51.94
N ASP A 24 73.27 -10.95 -52.11
CA ASP A 24 72.73 -11.56 -53.31
C ASP A 24 71.22 -11.82 -53.11
N ALA A 25 70.43 -11.65 -54.17
CA ALA A 25 69.00 -11.91 -54.16
C ALA A 25 68.69 -13.35 -53.69
N SER A 26 69.59 -14.29 -53.95
CA SER A 26 69.47 -15.69 -53.50
C SER A 26 69.53 -15.86 -51.97
N HIS A 27 70.23 -14.98 -51.25
CA HIS A 27 70.33 -15.02 -49.79
C HIS A 27 69.05 -14.53 -49.10
N ALA A 28 68.47 -13.44 -49.61
CA ALA A 28 67.19 -12.92 -49.12
C ALA A 28 66.06 -13.94 -49.32
N GLU A 29 66.06 -14.66 -50.45
CA GLU A 29 65.05 -15.67 -50.74
C GLU A 29 65.17 -16.89 -49.80
N ARG A 30 66.39 -17.36 -49.52
CA ARG A 30 66.64 -18.46 -48.56
C ARG A 30 66.25 -18.09 -47.14
N PHE A 31 66.62 -16.89 -46.67
CA PHE A 31 66.23 -16.39 -45.36
C PHE A 31 64.71 -16.28 -45.26
N SER A 32 64.06 -15.70 -46.26
CA SER A 32 62.60 -15.56 -46.29
C SER A 32 61.86 -16.90 -46.29
N LYS A 33 62.36 -17.91 -47.01
CA LYS A 33 61.79 -19.28 -46.98
C LYS A 33 61.93 -19.93 -45.60
N ARG A 34 63.11 -19.82 -44.97
CA ARG A 34 63.34 -20.35 -43.61
C ARG A 34 62.48 -19.65 -42.56
N PHE A 35 62.48 -18.32 -42.55
CA PHE A 35 61.68 -17.52 -41.62
C PHE A 35 60.19 -17.84 -41.75
N ARG A 36 59.69 -17.97 -42.98
CA ARG A 36 58.29 -18.36 -43.21
C ARG A 36 57.97 -19.77 -42.73
N ALA A 37 58.87 -20.74 -42.92
CA ALA A 37 58.66 -22.09 -42.40
C ALA A 37 58.69 -22.14 -40.86
N GLU A 38 59.59 -21.39 -40.24
CA GLU A 38 59.79 -21.37 -38.78
C GLU A 38 58.63 -20.70 -38.03
N PHE A 39 58.01 -19.68 -38.62
CA PHE A 39 56.84 -18.99 -38.07
C PHE A 39 55.49 -19.49 -38.63
N GLY A 40 55.49 -20.58 -39.40
CA GLY A 40 54.25 -21.15 -39.97
C GLY A 40 53.56 -20.26 -41.01
N LEU A 41 54.28 -19.30 -41.59
CA LEU A 41 53.85 -18.38 -42.66
C LEU A 41 54.18 -18.94 -44.05
N ALA A 42 54.35 -20.25 -44.17
CA ALA A 42 54.63 -20.91 -45.43
C ALA A 42 53.41 -20.76 -46.37
N PRO A 43 53.60 -20.40 -47.65
CA PRO A 43 52.49 -20.13 -48.59
C PRO A 43 51.63 -21.37 -48.90
N ASP A 44 52.11 -22.56 -48.50
CA ASP A 44 51.50 -23.87 -48.58
C ASP A 44 50.73 -24.29 -47.31
N ALA A 45 50.62 -23.40 -46.31
CA ALA A 45 49.65 -23.55 -45.24
C ALA A 45 48.24 -23.42 -45.86
N ALA A 46 47.58 -24.57 -46.07
CA ALA A 46 46.19 -24.63 -46.50
C ALA A 46 45.37 -23.61 -45.67
N PRO A 47 44.50 -22.78 -46.30
CA PRO A 47 43.69 -21.84 -45.54
C PRO A 47 42.96 -22.64 -44.47
N ARG A 48 43.24 -22.36 -43.19
CA ARG A 48 42.48 -22.95 -42.10
C ARG A 48 41.04 -22.52 -42.32
N ALA A 49 40.21 -23.46 -42.75
CA ALA A 49 38.78 -23.26 -42.82
C ALA A 49 38.32 -23.09 -41.37
N TYR A 50 38.12 -21.84 -40.95
CA TYR A 50 37.53 -21.54 -39.66
C TYR A 50 36.17 -22.22 -39.60
N SER A 51 35.94 -22.98 -38.54
CA SER A 51 34.65 -23.63 -38.34
C SER A 51 33.58 -22.58 -38.04
N TRP A 52 32.33 -22.86 -38.41
CA TRP A 52 31.19 -21.99 -38.07
C TRP A 52 31.12 -21.66 -36.57
N ASN A 53 31.60 -22.58 -35.73
CA ASN A 53 31.65 -22.41 -34.27
C ASN A 53 32.65 -21.34 -33.86
N GLU A 54 33.79 -21.20 -34.54
CA GLU A 54 34.79 -20.18 -34.22
C GLU A 54 34.32 -18.77 -34.63
N TYR A 55 33.59 -18.66 -35.75
CA TYR A 55 32.93 -17.40 -36.11
C TYR A 55 31.79 -17.04 -35.16
N ALA A 56 31.00 -18.04 -34.76
CA ALA A 56 29.96 -17.87 -33.76
C ALA A 56 30.56 -17.42 -32.44
N ASP A 57 31.59 -18.10 -31.93
CA ASP A 57 32.27 -17.74 -30.68
C ASP A 57 32.85 -16.32 -30.72
N PHE A 58 33.49 -15.94 -31.83
CA PHE A 58 33.98 -14.57 -32.02
C PHE A 58 32.84 -13.53 -32.03
N ALA A 59 31.75 -13.81 -32.73
CA ALA A 59 30.58 -12.94 -32.79
C ALA A 59 29.88 -12.83 -31.43
N PHE A 60 29.69 -13.95 -30.72
CA PHE A 60 29.09 -14.02 -29.41
C PHE A 60 29.96 -13.32 -28.34
N HIS A 61 31.28 -13.47 -28.38
CA HIS A 61 32.18 -12.73 -27.48
C HIS A 61 32.10 -11.21 -27.72
N ARG A 62 32.07 -10.79 -28.98
CA ARG A 62 32.02 -9.36 -29.35
C ARG A 62 30.68 -8.73 -29.04
N LEU A 63 29.57 -9.45 -29.25
CA LEU A 63 28.23 -9.03 -28.88
C LEU A 63 28.08 -9.01 -27.35
N GLY A 64 28.53 -10.06 -26.64
CA GLY A 64 28.47 -10.14 -25.19
C GLY A 64 29.16 -8.97 -24.50
N LEU A 65 30.36 -8.58 -24.95
CA LEU A 65 31.09 -7.43 -24.39
C LEU A 65 30.48 -6.07 -24.77
N ALA A 66 29.82 -5.96 -25.92
CA ALA A 66 29.16 -4.74 -26.37
C ALA A 66 27.86 -4.45 -25.58
N PHE A 67 27.14 -5.49 -25.13
CA PHE A 67 25.93 -5.36 -24.31
C PHE A 67 26.21 -5.42 -22.80
N ALA A 68 27.22 -6.17 -22.35
CA ALA A 68 27.55 -6.29 -20.93
C ALA A 68 28.05 -4.98 -20.33
N ARG A 69 28.77 -4.14 -21.07
CA ARG A 69 29.26 -2.83 -20.60
C ARG A 69 28.12 -1.83 -20.31
N PRO A 70 27.19 -1.54 -21.24
CA PRO A 70 26.06 -0.65 -20.95
C PRO A 70 25.09 -1.27 -19.93
N MET A 71 24.92 -2.59 -19.88
CA MET A 71 24.15 -3.23 -18.81
C MET A 71 24.83 -3.13 -17.45
N ALA A 72 26.15 -3.30 -17.35
CA ALA A 72 26.88 -3.15 -16.10
C ALA A 72 26.89 -1.69 -15.63
N VAL A 73 27.05 -0.73 -16.53
CA VAL A 73 26.92 0.70 -16.23
C VAL A 73 25.48 1.02 -15.83
N GLY A 74 24.48 0.52 -16.55
CA GLY A 74 23.06 0.66 -16.22
C GLY A 74 22.72 0.05 -14.87
N ALA A 75 23.21 -1.16 -14.57
CA ALA A 75 23.05 -1.84 -13.30
C ALA A 75 23.82 -1.13 -12.17
N SER A 76 24.95 -0.50 -12.45
CA SER A 76 25.72 0.28 -11.47
C SER A 76 25.06 1.62 -11.19
N VAL A 77 24.54 2.31 -12.22
CA VAL A 77 23.73 3.52 -12.06
C VAL A 77 22.44 3.18 -11.32
N PHE A 78 21.78 2.08 -11.67
CA PHE A 78 20.65 1.54 -10.93
C PHE A 78 21.05 1.20 -9.49
N ALA A 79 22.17 0.53 -9.24
CA ALA A 79 22.64 0.25 -7.89
C ALA A 79 23.12 1.48 -7.12
N VAL A 80 23.49 2.59 -7.76
CA VAL A 80 23.82 3.85 -7.06
C VAL A 80 22.55 4.64 -6.75
N ILE A 81 21.58 4.67 -7.67
CA ILE A 81 20.27 5.31 -7.49
C ILE A 81 19.41 4.52 -6.50
N PHE A 82 19.43 3.19 -6.56
CA PHE A 82 18.59 2.27 -5.80
C PHE A 82 19.33 1.47 -4.71
N GLY A 83 20.66 1.44 -4.69
CA GLY A 83 21.42 0.73 -3.63
C GLY A 83 21.49 1.50 -2.32
N GLY A 84 21.22 2.81 -2.33
CA GLY A 84 20.89 3.55 -1.12
C GLY A 84 19.52 3.15 -0.54
N TRP A 85 18.62 2.62 -1.38
CA TRP A 85 17.22 2.35 -1.04
C TRP A 85 17.05 1.17 -0.09
N VAL A 86 17.95 0.18 -0.05
CA VAL A 86 17.77 -0.99 0.85
C VAL A 86 17.74 -0.60 2.34
N ALA A 87 18.44 0.47 2.73
CA ALA A 87 18.32 1.05 4.07
C ALA A 87 17.10 1.99 4.22
N THR A 88 16.63 2.57 3.10
CA THR A 88 15.51 3.53 3.04
C THR A 88 14.14 2.87 2.92
N VAL A 89 14.03 1.68 2.31
CA VAL A 89 12.78 0.92 2.15
C VAL A 89 12.17 0.62 3.52
N ASN A 90 12.99 0.21 4.49
CA ASN A 90 12.50 -0.12 5.83
C ASN A 90 11.98 1.10 6.60
N ALA A 91 12.63 2.27 6.43
CA ALA A 91 12.15 3.53 7.01
C ALA A 91 10.97 4.15 6.24
N SER A 92 10.82 3.86 4.94
CA SER A 92 9.66 4.32 4.15
C SER A 92 8.37 3.59 4.51
N PHE A 93 8.44 2.38 5.06
CA PHE A 93 7.26 1.68 5.56
C PHE A 93 6.67 2.36 6.80
N ASP A 94 7.52 2.95 7.64
CA ASP A 94 7.11 3.66 8.87
C ASP A 94 6.90 5.18 8.65
N SER A 95 7.06 5.68 7.42
CA SER A 95 6.90 7.12 7.16
C SER A 95 5.43 7.54 7.18
N VAL A 96 5.06 8.60 7.87
CA VAL A 96 3.67 9.13 7.92
C VAL A 96 3.56 10.40 7.04
N PRO A 97 2.34 10.93 6.79
CA PRO A 97 2.17 12.21 6.10
C PRO A 97 3.11 13.30 6.65
N GLY A 98 3.78 13.99 5.72
CA GLY A 98 4.77 15.03 6.02
C GLY A 98 6.22 14.54 6.19
N ASP A 99 6.47 13.23 6.21
CA ASP A 99 7.83 12.68 6.21
C ASP A 99 8.43 12.67 4.79
N THR A 100 9.76 12.79 4.71
CA THR A 100 10.49 12.91 3.43
C THR A 100 10.29 11.71 2.49
N LEU A 101 10.09 10.52 3.05
CA LEU A 101 9.91 9.27 2.31
C LEU A 101 8.44 8.90 2.07
N TYR A 102 7.48 9.68 2.59
CA TYR A 102 6.06 9.38 2.42
C TYR A 102 5.61 9.36 0.94
N PRO A 103 6.08 10.26 0.06
CA PRO A 103 5.75 10.17 -1.37
C PRO A 103 6.24 8.87 -2.03
N VAL A 104 7.34 8.30 -1.54
CA VAL A 104 7.88 7.02 -2.02
C VAL A 104 6.98 5.85 -1.60
N LYS A 105 6.46 5.88 -0.36
CA LYS A 105 5.44 4.93 0.12
C LYS A 105 4.23 4.94 -0.81
N LEU A 106 3.65 6.12 -1.07
CA LEU A 106 2.49 6.27 -1.95
C LEU A 106 2.77 5.82 -3.39
N ALA A 107 3.96 6.09 -3.93
CA ALA A 107 4.34 5.62 -5.26
C ALA A 107 4.39 4.09 -5.34
N THR A 108 4.87 3.43 -4.29
CA THR A 108 4.92 1.97 -4.19
C THR A 108 3.51 1.37 -4.13
N GLU A 109 2.61 1.99 -3.35
CA GLU A 109 1.20 1.60 -3.26
C GLU A 109 0.46 1.74 -4.60
N ARG A 110 0.69 2.85 -5.32
CA ARG A 110 0.14 3.06 -6.68
C ARG A 110 0.63 2.02 -7.69
N MET A 111 1.89 1.60 -7.60
CA MET A 111 2.40 0.51 -8.45
C MET A 111 1.66 -0.81 -8.15
N GLN A 112 1.43 -1.13 -6.87
CA GLN A 112 0.67 -2.34 -6.50
C GLN A 112 -0.75 -2.32 -7.08
N LEU A 113 -1.42 -1.16 -7.08
CA LEU A 113 -2.73 -0.99 -7.72
C LEU A 113 -2.65 -1.13 -9.25
N ALA A 114 -1.66 -0.51 -9.89
CA ALA A 114 -1.49 -0.55 -11.34
C ALA A 114 -1.22 -1.96 -11.88
N PHE A 115 -0.50 -2.79 -11.11
CA PHE A 115 -0.20 -4.19 -11.45
C PHE A 115 -1.27 -5.18 -10.96
N SER A 116 -2.35 -4.72 -10.30
CA SER A 116 -3.43 -5.58 -9.86
C SER A 116 -4.46 -5.80 -10.97
N PRO A 117 -4.69 -7.06 -11.42
CA PRO A 117 -5.44 -7.34 -12.63
C PRO A 117 -6.97 -7.29 -12.47
N SER A 118 -7.51 -7.36 -11.25
CA SER A 118 -8.95 -7.41 -10.99
C SER A 118 -9.42 -6.30 -10.06
N GLY A 119 -10.68 -5.87 -10.22
CA GLY A 119 -11.33 -4.92 -9.33
C GLY A 119 -11.39 -5.42 -7.88
N GLU A 120 -11.65 -6.72 -7.70
CA GLU A 120 -11.60 -7.37 -6.38
C GLU A 120 -10.23 -7.21 -5.70
N ARG A 121 -9.13 -7.43 -6.43
CA ARG A 121 -7.78 -7.28 -5.88
C ARG A 121 -7.49 -5.83 -5.52
N LYS A 122 -7.94 -4.88 -6.36
CA LYS A 122 -7.80 -3.44 -6.11
C LYS A 122 -8.58 -3.01 -4.87
N ALA A 123 -9.82 -3.47 -4.72
CA ALA A 123 -10.64 -3.21 -3.54
C ALA A 123 -9.96 -3.67 -2.24
N ARG A 124 -9.40 -4.88 -2.25
CA ARG A 124 -8.64 -5.42 -1.11
C ARG A 124 -7.38 -4.61 -0.82
N LEU A 125 -6.66 -4.13 -1.84
CA LEU A 125 -5.50 -3.27 -1.65
C LEU A 125 -5.89 -1.89 -1.08
N HIS A 126 -6.94 -1.27 -1.60
CA HIS A 126 -7.48 -0.03 -1.06
C HIS A 126 -7.89 -0.19 0.41
N ALA A 127 -8.57 -1.28 0.75
CA ALA A 127 -8.86 -1.60 2.15
C ALA A 127 -7.58 -1.76 2.97
N GLU A 128 -6.55 -2.46 2.49
CA GLU A 128 -5.28 -2.58 3.19
C GLU A 128 -4.61 -1.21 3.42
N PHE A 129 -4.60 -0.35 2.41
CA PHE A 129 -4.04 1.00 2.51
C PHE A 129 -4.82 1.87 3.48
N ALA A 130 -6.15 1.79 3.50
CA ALA A 130 -6.97 2.43 4.52
C ALA A 130 -6.52 2.00 5.94
N GLY A 131 -6.35 0.70 6.18
CA GLY A 131 -5.84 0.21 7.46
C GLY A 131 -4.47 0.80 7.84
N ARG A 132 -3.55 0.96 6.87
CA ARG A 132 -2.26 1.63 7.10
C ARG A 132 -2.43 3.11 7.44
N ARG A 133 -3.35 3.83 6.79
CA ARG A 133 -3.63 5.24 7.10
C ARG A 133 -4.17 5.41 8.53
N LEU A 134 -5.00 4.49 9.03
CA LEU A 134 -5.42 4.50 10.45
C LEU A 134 -4.26 4.22 11.42
N GLN A 135 -3.33 3.35 11.06
CA GLN A 135 -2.11 3.15 11.85
C GLN A 135 -1.27 4.43 11.89
N GLU A 136 -1.15 5.15 10.76
CA GLU A 136 -0.48 6.45 10.70
C GLU A 136 -1.20 7.48 11.59
N VAL A 137 -2.55 7.50 11.62
CA VAL A 137 -3.32 8.34 12.57
C VAL A 137 -2.95 8.04 14.02
N SER A 138 -2.89 6.76 14.39
CA SER A 138 -2.51 6.34 15.74
C SER A 138 -1.08 6.76 16.09
N GLU A 139 -0.13 6.52 15.18
CA GLU A 139 1.28 6.89 15.35
C GLU A 139 1.45 8.41 15.51
N ILE A 140 0.79 9.20 14.66
CA ILE A 140 0.84 10.67 14.74
C ILE A 140 0.23 11.13 16.08
N SER A 141 -0.90 10.54 16.49
CA SER A 141 -1.64 10.91 17.71
C SER A 141 -0.82 10.75 18.98
N VAL A 142 0.08 9.77 19.06
CA VAL A 142 0.95 9.56 20.24
C VAL A 142 2.33 10.20 20.09
N SER A 143 2.66 10.73 18.92
CA SER A 143 3.95 11.39 18.67
C SER A 143 3.95 12.88 19.01
N ASP A 144 5.15 13.43 19.19
CA ASP A 144 5.43 14.86 19.43
C ASP A 144 5.92 15.58 18.16
N ARG A 145 5.45 15.10 17.00
CA ARG A 145 5.88 15.62 15.68
C ARG A 145 5.37 17.04 15.44
N PRO A 146 6.14 17.89 14.71
CA PRO A 146 5.65 19.18 14.26
C PRO A 146 4.48 19.02 13.29
N ASP A 147 3.60 20.01 13.26
CA ASP A 147 2.40 20.07 12.40
C ASP A 147 1.45 18.88 12.58
N LYS A 148 1.40 18.31 13.79
CA LYS A 148 0.60 17.13 14.15
C LYS A 148 -0.82 17.18 13.62
N THR A 149 -1.54 18.28 13.81
CA THR A 149 -2.92 18.44 13.34
C THR A 149 -3.03 18.37 11.81
N ALA A 150 -2.14 19.02 11.07
CA ALA A 150 -2.14 18.94 9.61
C ALA A 150 -1.82 17.52 9.10
N ARG A 151 -0.91 16.81 9.79
CA ARG A 151 -0.57 15.42 9.48
C ARG A 151 -1.74 14.47 9.78
N LEU A 152 -2.46 14.68 10.88
CA LEU A 152 -3.67 13.93 11.22
C LEU A 152 -4.75 14.13 10.16
N LYS A 153 -5.07 15.38 9.81
CA LYS A 153 -6.03 15.69 8.73
C LYS A 153 -5.66 14.98 7.44
N ALA A 154 -4.38 15.02 7.05
CA ALA A 154 -3.91 14.35 5.85
C ALA A 154 -4.03 12.81 5.93
N ALA A 155 -3.71 12.21 7.08
CA ALA A 155 -3.84 10.77 7.28
C ALA A 155 -5.30 10.31 7.22
N VAL A 156 -6.21 11.03 7.89
CA VAL A 156 -7.65 10.76 7.88
C VAL A 156 -8.24 10.98 6.47
N ALA A 157 -7.88 12.07 5.78
CA ALA A 157 -8.34 12.31 4.41
C ALA A 157 -7.87 11.21 3.44
N ASN A 158 -6.62 10.76 3.56
CA ASN A 158 -6.13 9.63 2.75
C ASN A 158 -6.88 8.34 3.11
N PHE A 159 -7.16 8.09 4.39
CA PHE A 159 -7.99 6.95 4.80
C PHE A 159 -9.37 6.99 4.12
N THR A 160 -10.07 8.13 4.20
CA THR A 160 -11.37 8.32 3.56
C THR A 160 -11.30 8.04 2.06
N GLN A 161 -10.25 8.50 1.38
CA GLN A 161 -10.05 8.25 -0.05
C GLN A 161 -9.85 6.75 -0.37
N GLU A 162 -9.06 6.04 0.43
CA GLU A 162 -8.83 4.61 0.24
C GLU A 162 -10.10 3.80 0.49
N VAL A 163 -10.88 4.14 1.53
CA VAL A 163 -12.20 3.52 1.79
C VAL A 163 -13.16 3.77 0.64
N ALA A 164 -13.27 5.01 0.16
CA ALA A 164 -14.13 5.34 -0.98
C ALA A 164 -13.72 4.59 -2.25
N SER A 165 -12.42 4.43 -2.49
CA SER A 165 -11.91 3.68 -3.64
C SER A 165 -12.21 2.18 -3.51
N ALA A 166 -12.12 1.61 -2.30
CA ALA A 166 -12.54 0.23 -2.06
C ALA A 166 -14.05 0.05 -2.32
N ASN A 167 -14.86 1.03 -1.90
CA ASN A 167 -16.30 1.03 -2.13
C ASN A 167 -16.66 1.06 -3.61
N GLU A 168 -16.00 1.93 -4.38
CA GLU A 168 -16.22 2.04 -5.83
C GLU A 168 -15.93 0.71 -6.54
N GLN A 169 -14.85 0.02 -6.17
CA GLN A 169 -14.53 -1.30 -6.74
C GLN A 169 -15.54 -2.38 -6.33
N LEU A 170 -16.09 -2.31 -5.11
CA LEU A 170 -17.16 -3.21 -4.67
C LEU A 170 -18.44 -2.96 -5.45
N ALA A 171 -18.87 -1.69 -5.57
CA ALA A 171 -20.07 -1.31 -6.31
C ALA A 171 -19.98 -1.77 -7.78
N ALA A 172 -18.85 -1.51 -8.44
CA ALA A 172 -18.62 -1.96 -9.81
C ALA A 172 -18.69 -3.49 -9.94
N LEU A 173 -18.06 -4.24 -9.01
CA LEU A 173 -18.11 -5.70 -9.02
C LEU A 173 -19.52 -6.23 -8.71
N GLY A 174 -20.26 -5.54 -7.84
CA GLY A 174 -21.64 -5.84 -7.49
C GLY A 174 -22.59 -5.69 -8.69
N GLU A 175 -22.39 -4.67 -9.53
CA GLU A 175 -23.15 -4.50 -10.78
C GLU A 175 -22.78 -5.55 -11.84
N GLU A 176 -21.48 -5.86 -11.99
CA GLU A 176 -21.00 -6.79 -13.00
C GLU A 176 -21.30 -8.25 -12.66
N SER A 177 -21.16 -8.64 -11.39
CA SER A 177 -21.24 -10.02 -10.93
C SER A 177 -21.53 -10.10 -9.42
N PRO A 178 -22.81 -9.94 -9.01
CA PRO A 178 -23.22 -9.99 -7.59
C PRO A 178 -22.70 -11.22 -6.85
N ALA A 179 -22.72 -12.40 -7.49
CA ALA A 179 -22.23 -13.64 -6.90
C ALA A 179 -20.72 -13.63 -6.61
N LEU A 180 -19.92 -12.96 -7.46
CA LEU A 180 -18.47 -12.81 -7.24
C LEU A 180 -18.16 -11.70 -6.24
N ALA A 181 -19.06 -10.73 -6.08
CA ALA A 181 -18.91 -9.62 -5.15
C ALA A 181 -19.14 -10.00 -3.68
N VAL A 182 -19.82 -11.13 -3.40
CA VAL A 182 -20.13 -11.62 -2.05
C VAL A 182 -18.87 -11.70 -1.16
N ASP A 183 -17.81 -12.35 -1.63
CA ASP A 183 -16.59 -12.55 -0.84
C ASP A 183 -15.83 -11.24 -0.59
N LEU A 184 -16.00 -10.26 -1.49
CA LEU A 184 -15.44 -8.93 -1.31
C LEU A 184 -16.28 -8.11 -0.32
N ALA A 185 -17.60 -8.13 -0.46
CA ALA A 185 -18.54 -7.44 0.43
C ALA A 185 -18.31 -7.86 1.89
N VAL A 186 -18.23 -9.17 2.16
CA VAL A 186 -17.95 -9.70 3.51
C VAL A 186 -16.60 -9.24 4.03
N ALA A 187 -15.57 -9.19 3.18
CA ALA A 187 -14.23 -8.78 3.58
C ALA A 187 -14.15 -7.27 3.87
N LEU A 188 -14.86 -6.45 3.08
CA LEU A 188 -14.89 -5.00 3.26
C LEU A 188 -15.73 -4.60 4.45
N GLU A 189 -16.86 -5.26 4.72
CA GLU A 189 -17.66 -5.06 5.93
C GLU A 189 -16.82 -5.35 7.19
N GLN A 190 -16.09 -6.47 7.23
CA GLN A 190 -15.22 -6.77 8.38
C GLN A 190 -14.19 -5.67 8.61
N LYS A 191 -13.63 -5.11 7.52
CA LYS A 191 -12.69 -3.99 7.60
C LYS A 191 -13.37 -2.70 8.05
N ALA A 192 -14.56 -2.41 7.54
CA ALA A 192 -15.36 -1.26 7.94
C ALA A 192 -15.65 -1.27 9.45
N ASN A 193 -16.09 -2.40 10.01
CA ASN A 193 -16.37 -2.51 11.45
C ASN A 193 -15.08 -2.39 12.29
N GLU A 194 -13.96 -2.96 11.82
CA GLU A 194 -12.65 -2.73 12.43
C GLU A 194 -12.29 -1.24 12.43
N TYR A 195 -12.56 -0.52 11.34
CA TYR A 195 -12.27 0.90 11.21
C TYR A 195 -13.15 1.76 12.11
N GLU A 196 -14.45 1.47 12.20
CA GLU A 196 -15.35 2.19 13.08
C GLU A 196 -14.93 2.07 14.55
N ALA A 197 -14.52 0.87 14.98
CA ALA A 197 -14.02 0.62 16.33
C ALA A 197 -12.74 1.45 16.62
N LEU A 198 -11.85 1.61 15.64
CA LEU A 198 -10.63 2.42 15.75
C LEU A 198 -10.93 3.92 15.74
N LEU A 199 -11.86 4.38 14.89
CA LEU A 199 -12.31 5.77 14.80
C LEU A 199 -13.06 6.23 16.06
N THR A 200 -13.70 5.30 16.77
CA THR A 200 -14.33 5.58 18.08
C THR A 200 -13.31 5.72 19.20
N GLN A 201 -12.21 4.95 19.13
CA GLN A 201 -11.14 4.96 20.14
C GLN A 201 -10.13 6.10 19.95
N THR A 202 -10.10 6.74 18.79
CA THR A 202 -9.20 7.86 18.52
C THR A 202 -9.69 9.08 19.31
N PRO A 203 -8.98 9.52 20.37
CA PRO A 203 -9.42 10.66 21.14
C PRO A 203 -9.19 11.92 20.32
N THR A 204 -10.25 12.47 19.71
CA THR A 204 -10.20 13.79 19.08
C THR A 204 -10.24 14.86 20.15
N SER A 205 -9.14 15.01 20.89
CA SER A 205 -8.92 16.15 21.80
C SER A 205 -8.63 17.46 21.04
N GLN A 206 -8.81 17.49 19.71
CA GLN A 206 -8.63 18.65 18.86
C GLN A 206 -9.88 18.79 17.97
N SER A 207 -10.69 19.80 18.24
CA SER A 207 -11.85 20.21 17.43
C SER A 207 -11.53 20.35 15.94
N ASP A 208 -10.26 20.57 15.63
CA ASP A 208 -9.79 20.80 14.28
C ASP A 208 -9.79 19.54 13.40
N VAL A 209 -9.99 18.33 13.93
CA VAL A 209 -9.96 17.06 13.14
C VAL A 209 -11.33 16.36 13.12
N ASP A 210 -12.34 16.92 13.81
CA ASP A 210 -13.65 16.29 13.95
C ASP A 210 -14.38 16.17 12.61
N ASP A 211 -14.27 17.17 11.73
CA ASP A 211 -14.88 17.15 10.39
C ASP A 211 -14.28 16.03 9.52
N GLU A 212 -12.95 15.85 9.55
CA GLU A 212 -12.29 14.78 8.80
C GLU A 212 -12.67 13.39 9.35
N VAL A 213 -12.78 13.24 10.67
CA VAL A 213 -13.20 11.98 11.29
C VAL A 213 -14.66 11.68 10.99
N ALA A 214 -15.53 12.69 10.96
CA ALA A 214 -16.92 12.53 10.54
C ALA A 214 -17.02 12.02 9.09
N GLY A 215 -16.27 12.63 8.16
CA GLY A 215 -16.22 12.17 6.77
C GLY A 215 -15.60 10.77 6.61
N ALA A 216 -14.64 10.40 7.46
CA ALA A 216 -14.09 9.05 7.50
C ALA A 216 -15.13 8.00 7.94
N ARG A 217 -15.96 8.33 8.94
CA ARG A 217 -17.05 7.45 9.39
C ARG A 217 -18.12 7.30 8.32
N GLU A 218 -18.51 8.41 7.67
CA GLU A 218 -19.47 8.37 6.56
C GLU A 218 -18.98 7.47 5.41
N ALA A 219 -17.69 7.53 5.06
CA ALA A 219 -17.13 6.65 4.04
C ALA A 219 -17.15 5.16 4.45
N VAL A 220 -16.93 4.86 5.73
CA VAL A 220 -17.02 3.50 6.28
C VAL A 220 -18.46 3.00 6.26
N GLU A 221 -19.42 3.85 6.60
CA GLU A 221 -20.86 3.56 6.56
C GLU A 221 -21.32 3.25 5.13
N GLN A 222 -20.91 4.05 4.14
CA GLN A 222 -21.21 3.79 2.72
C GLN A 222 -20.69 2.42 2.24
N VAL A 223 -19.56 1.95 2.77
CA VAL A 223 -19.04 0.60 2.46
C VAL A 223 -19.95 -0.48 3.05
N ASN A 224 -20.42 -0.30 4.28
CA ASN A 224 -21.36 -1.23 4.91
C ASN A 224 -22.68 -1.31 4.13
N ASP A 225 -23.24 -0.17 3.72
CA ASP A 225 -24.47 -0.12 2.91
C ASP A 225 -24.28 -0.84 1.58
N THR A 226 -23.18 -0.54 0.87
CA THR A 226 -22.89 -1.15 -0.43
C THR A 226 -22.64 -2.65 -0.28
N ALA A 227 -21.98 -3.09 0.79
CA ALA A 227 -21.77 -4.50 1.09
C ALA A 227 -23.09 -5.22 1.37
N VAL A 228 -23.96 -4.65 2.21
CA VAL A 228 -25.30 -5.19 2.49
C VAL A 228 -26.13 -5.29 1.21
N GLU A 229 -26.19 -4.22 0.41
CA GLU A 229 -26.93 -4.22 -0.86
C GLU A 229 -26.41 -5.29 -1.82
N THR A 230 -25.09 -5.44 -1.92
CA THR A 230 -24.43 -6.47 -2.74
C THR A 230 -24.83 -7.87 -2.29
N LEU A 231 -24.81 -8.13 -0.98
CA LEU A 231 -25.17 -9.43 -0.41
C LEU A 231 -26.66 -9.75 -0.59
N VAL A 232 -27.53 -8.77 -0.37
CA VAL A 232 -28.98 -8.91 -0.58
C VAL A 232 -29.28 -9.17 -2.05
N SER A 233 -28.70 -8.38 -2.96
CA SER A 233 -28.88 -8.55 -4.41
C SER A 233 -28.38 -9.91 -4.89
N ALA A 234 -27.23 -10.39 -4.39
CA ALA A 234 -26.72 -11.72 -4.69
C ALA A 234 -27.67 -12.83 -4.21
N GLN A 235 -28.30 -12.65 -3.04
CA GLN A 235 -29.28 -13.58 -2.50
C GLN A 235 -30.59 -13.59 -3.32
N GLU A 236 -31.09 -12.43 -3.73
CA GLU A 236 -32.29 -12.31 -4.57
C GLU A 236 -32.12 -12.98 -5.95
N GLN A 237 -30.89 -13.09 -6.43
CA GLN A 237 -30.54 -13.77 -7.68
C GLN A 237 -30.31 -15.29 -7.52
N GLY A 238 -30.65 -15.87 -6.37
CA GLY A 238 -30.51 -17.30 -6.10
C GLY A 238 -29.13 -17.72 -5.60
N GLY A 239 -28.32 -16.77 -5.11
CA GLY A 239 -27.07 -17.01 -4.42
C GLY A 239 -27.22 -17.71 -3.06
N SER A 240 -26.08 -17.94 -2.40
CA SER A 240 -26.04 -18.57 -1.07
C SER A 240 -26.43 -17.59 0.03
N SER A 241 -27.37 -17.96 0.88
CA SER A 241 -27.82 -17.16 2.03
C SER A 241 -26.82 -17.13 3.18
N GLN A 242 -25.82 -18.00 3.17
CA GLN A 242 -24.91 -18.17 4.30
C GLN A 242 -24.09 -16.91 4.59
N ALA A 243 -23.63 -16.22 3.54
CA ALA A 243 -22.86 -14.99 3.70
C ALA A 243 -23.74 -13.85 4.26
N LEU A 244 -24.95 -13.71 3.71
CA LEU A 244 -25.94 -12.73 4.16
C LEU A 244 -26.38 -12.97 5.60
N GLU A 245 -26.65 -14.21 5.98
CA GLU A 245 -27.04 -14.58 7.34
C GLU A 245 -25.91 -14.34 8.34
N LYS A 246 -24.66 -14.67 7.97
CA LYS A 246 -23.49 -14.40 8.81
C LYS A 246 -23.29 -12.89 9.01
N ASN A 247 -23.40 -12.10 7.95
CA ASN A 247 -23.33 -10.65 7.99
C ASN A 247 -24.42 -10.07 8.91
N PHE A 248 -25.68 -10.47 8.71
CA PHE A 248 -26.79 -10.04 9.57
C PHE A 248 -26.58 -10.39 11.04
N GLN A 249 -26.13 -11.62 11.34
CA GLN A 249 -25.83 -12.05 12.71
C GLN A 249 -24.68 -11.25 13.32
N SER A 250 -23.67 -10.88 12.52
CA SER A 250 -22.55 -10.05 12.95
C SER A 250 -23.03 -8.67 13.39
N GLN A 251 -23.85 -8.00 12.57
CA GLN A 251 -24.42 -6.69 12.89
C GLN A 251 -25.32 -6.73 14.13
N VAL A 252 -26.15 -7.77 14.27
CA VAL A 252 -26.95 -7.97 15.50
C VAL A 252 -26.05 -8.12 16.73
N MET A 253 -24.95 -8.87 16.63
CA MET A 253 -24.02 -9.06 17.74
C MET A 253 -23.29 -7.76 18.10
N GLU A 254 -22.90 -6.98 17.10
CA GLU A 254 -22.28 -5.67 17.26
C GLU A 254 -23.20 -4.68 17.95
N LEU A 255 -24.44 -4.51 17.48
CA LEU A 255 -25.41 -3.61 18.07
C LEU A 255 -25.71 -3.98 19.53
N ARG A 256 -25.85 -5.28 19.84
CA ARG A 256 -25.96 -5.74 21.24
C ARG A 256 -24.73 -5.42 22.07
N GLY A 257 -23.54 -5.53 21.49
CA GLY A 257 -22.29 -5.11 22.12
C GLY A 257 -22.29 -3.61 22.45
N LEU A 258 -22.71 -2.76 21.51
CA LEU A 258 -22.82 -1.31 21.70
C LEU A 258 -23.87 -0.94 22.74
N ILE A 259 -25.00 -1.65 22.77
CA ILE A 259 -26.04 -1.51 23.81
C ILE A 259 -25.46 -1.81 25.20
N ALA A 260 -24.77 -2.95 25.33
CA ALA A 260 -24.16 -3.37 26.58
C ALA A 260 -23.07 -2.39 27.05
N LEU A 261 -22.19 -1.96 26.14
CA LEU A 261 -21.13 -0.99 26.42
C LEU A 261 -21.71 0.36 26.86
N SER A 262 -22.67 0.90 26.11
CA SER A 262 -23.32 2.19 26.42
C SER A 262 -24.03 2.13 27.78
N THR A 263 -24.70 1.01 28.07
CA THR A 263 -25.35 0.80 29.38
C THR A 263 -24.32 0.75 30.52
N ALA A 264 -23.19 0.09 30.31
CA ALA A 264 -22.11 0.02 31.29
C ALA A 264 -21.47 1.41 31.53
N ARG A 265 -21.20 2.18 30.46
CA ARG A 265 -20.69 3.56 30.54
C ARG A 265 -21.62 4.47 31.31
N LEU A 266 -22.91 4.47 30.99
CA LEU A 266 -23.92 5.25 31.72
C LEU A 266 -23.99 4.88 33.20
N SER A 267 -23.85 3.60 33.53
CA SER A 267 -23.78 3.15 34.93
C SER A 267 -22.53 3.70 35.63
N ALA A 268 -21.36 3.63 34.99
CA ALA A 268 -20.12 4.14 35.53
C ALA A 268 -20.17 5.67 35.74
N ILE A 269 -20.71 6.41 34.77
CA ILE A 269 -20.94 7.86 34.86
C ILE A 269 -21.83 8.19 36.05
N LYS A 270 -22.97 7.50 36.20
CA LYS A 270 -23.87 7.72 37.33
C LYS A 270 -23.16 7.48 38.66
N SER A 271 -22.40 6.39 38.78
CA SER A 271 -21.62 6.08 39.99
C SER A 271 -20.54 7.12 40.28
N ALA A 272 -19.82 7.61 39.27
CA ALA A 272 -18.77 8.61 39.41
C ALA A 272 -19.34 9.97 39.87
N LEU A 273 -20.42 10.44 39.22
CA LEU A 273 -21.12 11.67 39.60
C LEU A 273 -21.69 11.60 41.01
N SER A 274 -22.24 10.44 41.39
CA SER A 274 -22.75 10.23 42.76
C SER A 274 -21.62 10.28 43.79
N ALA A 275 -20.47 9.65 43.51
CA ALA A 275 -19.31 9.66 44.41
C ALA A 275 -18.67 11.05 44.56
N ALA A 276 -18.77 11.88 43.53
CA ALA A 276 -18.27 13.26 43.52
C ALA A 276 -19.26 14.29 44.07
N ASP A 277 -20.48 13.88 44.47
CA ASP A 277 -21.58 14.79 44.87
C ASP A 277 -21.97 15.80 43.76
N GLN A 278 -21.88 15.36 42.50
CA GLN A 278 -22.16 16.16 41.30
C GLN A 278 -23.37 15.64 40.51
N LEU A 279 -24.12 14.67 41.05
CA LEU A 279 -25.33 14.15 40.41
C LEU A 279 -26.54 15.03 40.75
N ASP A 280 -26.85 15.99 39.88
CA ASP A 280 -28.07 16.78 39.94
C ASP A 280 -29.25 16.11 39.17
N GLU A 281 -30.45 16.66 39.33
CA GLU A 281 -31.67 16.15 38.68
C GLU A 281 -31.58 16.15 37.14
N ALA A 282 -30.88 17.13 36.56
CA ALA A 282 -30.73 17.24 35.11
C ALA A 282 -29.85 16.10 34.57
N ARG A 283 -28.68 15.88 35.18
CA ARG A 283 -27.78 14.78 34.83
C ARG A 283 -28.40 13.41 35.08
N GLU A 284 -29.17 13.25 36.16
CA GLU A 284 -29.88 12.00 36.41
C GLU A 284 -30.95 11.74 35.34
N SER A 285 -31.69 12.77 34.92
CA SER A 285 -32.64 12.69 33.81
C SER A 285 -31.95 12.33 32.49
N ASP A 286 -30.85 12.99 32.15
CA ASP A 286 -30.11 12.74 30.90
C ASP A 286 -29.60 11.30 30.83
N ILE A 287 -29.02 10.79 31.93
CA ILE A 287 -28.56 9.40 32.03
C ILE A 287 -29.73 8.42 31.86
N ALA A 288 -30.88 8.71 32.47
CA ALA A 288 -32.07 7.86 32.37
C ALA A 288 -32.63 7.83 30.95
N GLN A 289 -32.70 8.99 30.27
CA GLN A 289 -33.16 9.11 28.89
C GLN A 289 -32.25 8.35 27.94
N LEU A 290 -30.92 8.56 28.01
CA LEU A 290 -29.95 7.85 27.17
C LEU A 290 -30.01 6.34 27.39
N ARG A 291 -30.14 5.89 28.65
CA ARG A 291 -30.30 4.47 28.97
C ARG A 291 -31.58 3.89 28.36
N GLN A 292 -32.68 4.63 28.42
CA GLN A 292 -33.96 4.20 27.85
C GLN A 292 -33.87 4.07 26.33
N VAL A 293 -33.26 5.05 25.64
CA VAL A 293 -33.03 5.00 24.19
C VAL A 293 -32.32 3.70 23.82
N VAL A 294 -31.16 3.44 24.43
CA VAL A 294 -30.32 2.28 24.11
C VAL A 294 -30.99 0.95 24.45
N THR A 295 -31.56 0.81 25.64
CA THR A 295 -32.18 -0.47 26.08
C THR A 295 -33.48 -0.81 25.34
N SER A 296 -34.22 0.20 24.87
CA SER A 296 -35.42 -0.05 24.06
C SER A 296 -35.12 -0.72 22.72
N ARG A 297 -33.90 -0.56 22.19
CA ARG A 297 -33.49 -1.11 20.91
C ARG A 297 -33.43 -2.65 20.88
N ASP A 298 -33.36 -3.33 22.03
CA ASP A 298 -33.40 -4.81 22.07
C ASP A 298 -34.68 -5.38 21.45
N GLN A 299 -35.81 -4.67 21.59
CA GLN A 299 -37.07 -5.05 20.95
C GLN A 299 -37.03 -4.85 19.43
N ASP A 300 -36.37 -3.79 18.98
CA ASP A 300 -36.23 -3.51 17.55
C ASP A 300 -35.28 -4.50 16.88
N ILE A 301 -34.19 -4.91 17.57
CA ILE A 301 -33.31 -6.00 17.12
C ILE A 301 -34.12 -7.28 16.93
N THR A 302 -35.02 -7.59 17.88
CA THR A 302 -35.90 -8.76 17.76
C THR A 302 -36.83 -8.64 16.55
N SER A 303 -37.35 -7.44 16.29
CA SER A 303 -38.18 -7.16 15.11
C SER A 303 -37.41 -7.31 13.80
N ALA A 304 -36.16 -6.84 13.76
CA ALA A 304 -35.25 -7.03 12.63
C ALA A 304 -34.99 -8.52 12.36
N MET A 305 -34.66 -9.29 13.41
CA MET A 305 -34.44 -10.74 13.30
C MET A 305 -35.69 -11.47 12.79
N ASN A 306 -36.88 -11.10 13.25
CA ASN A 306 -38.13 -11.69 12.78
C ASN A 306 -38.41 -11.37 11.31
N ALA A 307 -38.17 -10.12 10.88
CA ALA A 307 -38.30 -9.71 9.49
C ALA A 307 -37.32 -10.49 8.58
N PHE A 308 -36.07 -10.63 9.03
CA PHE A 308 -35.04 -11.39 8.32
C PHE A 308 -35.41 -12.88 8.20
N ALA A 309 -35.88 -13.51 9.29
CA ALA A 309 -36.21 -14.94 9.34
C ALA A 309 -37.35 -15.36 8.39
N VAL A 310 -38.25 -14.43 8.04
CA VAL A 310 -39.33 -14.68 7.07
C VAL A 310 -38.93 -14.34 5.62
N GLY A 311 -37.65 -14.07 5.36
CA GLY A 311 -37.12 -13.72 4.04
C GLY A 311 -37.20 -12.24 3.69
N GLY A 312 -37.61 -11.38 4.64
CA GLY A 312 -37.60 -9.92 4.49
C GLY A 312 -36.20 -9.33 4.72
N TYR A 313 -35.22 -9.72 3.91
CA TYR A 313 -33.81 -9.37 4.13
C TYR A 313 -33.56 -7.85 4.12
N ARG A 314 -34.02 -7.14 3.08
CA ARG A 314 -33.94 -5.67 3.00
C ARG A 314 -34.51 -5.01 4.26
N ARG A 315 -35.72 -5.43 4.64
CA ARG A 315 -36.40 -4.90 5.83
C ARG A 315 -35.65 -5.20 7.12
N GLY A 316 -35.04 -6.38 7.22
CA GLY A 316 -34.19 -6.74 8.35
C GLY A 316 -33.03 -5.77 8.52
N PHE A 317 -32.28 -5.50 7.45
CA PHE A 317 -31.15 -4.57 7.48
C PHE A 317 -31.57 -3.11 7.67
N GLU A 318 -32.65 -2.66 7.03
CA GLU A 318 -33.21 -1.32 7.28
C GLU A 318 -33.53 -1.08 8.76
N LEU A 319 -34.01 -2.12 9.46
CA LEU A 319 -34.28 -2.02 10.89
C LEU A 319 -32.98 -1.97 11.71
N LEU A 320 -31.93 -2.70 11.31
CA LEU A 320 -30.63 -2.64 11.98
C LEU A 320 -29.97 -1.26 11.80
N ASP A 321 -30.05 -0.69 10.62
CA ASP A 321 -29.53 0.64 10.30
C ASP A 321 -30.16 1.75 11.17
N VAL A 322 -31.50 1.73 11.29
CA VAL A 322 -32.22 2.65 12.19
C VAL A 322 -31.76 2.48 13.65
N ILE A 323 -31.57 1.24 14.10
CA ILE A 323 -31.08 0.95 15.46
C ILE A 323 -29.66 1.48 15.66
N GLU A 324 -28.79 1.30 14.67
CA GLU A 324 -27.42 1.80 14.69
C GLU A 324 -27.38 3.32 14.81
N THR A 325 -28.15 4.02 13.99
CA THR A 325 -28.29 5.48 14.01
C THR A 325 -28.70 5.98 15.40
N ASP A 326 -29.71 5.36 16.00
CA ASP A 326 -30.18 5.69 17.35
C ASP A 326 -29.09 5.47 18.41
N ILE A 327 -28.35 4.37 18.33
CA ILE A 327 -27.26 4.04 19.26
C ILE A 327 -26.11 5.04 19.12
N ARG A 328 -25.72 5.38 17.89
CA ARG A 328 -24.65 6.37 17.61
C ARG A 328 -25.00 7.73 18.20
N ALA A 329 -26.24 8.18 18.01
CA ALA A 329 -26.73 9.42 18.62
C ALA A 329 -26.66 9.37 20.16
N ALA A 330 -27.05 8.25 20.77
CA ALA A 330 -26.93 8.07 22.22
C ALA A 330 -25.47 8.08 22.69
N GLN A 331 -24.54 7.48 21.94
CA GLN A 331 -23.12 7.48 22.26
C GLN A 331 -22.49 8.88 22.25
N GLN A 332 -22.91 9.75 21.33
CA GLN A 332 -22.50 11.17 21.35
C GLN A 332 -23.00 11.90 22.62
N GLY A 333 -24.24 11.60 23.05
CA GLY A 333 -24.76 12.09 24.32
C GLY A 333 -23.93 11.61 25.53
N ILE A 334 -23.54 10.33 25.54
CA ILE A 334 -22.68 9.74 26.57
C ILE A 334 -21.31 10.44 26.61
N LEU A 335 -20.69 10.65 25.44
CA LEU A 335 -19.40 11.36 25.35
C LEU A 335 -19.49 12.78 25.90
N THR A 336 -20.58 13.50 25.61
CA THR A 336 -20.81 14.85 26.13
C THR A 336 -20.88 14.85 27.65
N LEU A 337 -21.56 13.86 28.25
CA LEU A 337 -21.61 13.69 29.70
C LEU A 337 -20.22 13.39 30.28
N GLU A 338 -19.42 12.50 29.66
CA GLU A 338 -18.06 12.17 30.11
C GLU A 338 -17.11 13.38 30.07
N LEU A 339 -17.19 14.19 29.01
CA LEU A 339 -16.41 15.42 28.89
C LEU A 339 -16.81 16.44 29.96
N SER A 340 -18.10 16.53 30.30
CA SER A 340 -18.58 17.42 31.36
C SER A 340 -18.03 17.07 32.75
N ILE A 341 -17.65 15.80 32.97
CA ILE A 341 -17.03 15.31 34.21
C ILE A 341 -15.53 15.59 34.23
N THR A 342 -14.88 15.58 33.06
CA THR A 342 -13.42 15.69 32.92
C THR A 342 -12.94 17.14 32.77
N ALA A 343 -13.84 18.10 32.51
CA ALA A 343 -13.48 19.51 32.36
C ALA A 343 -12.88 20.10 33.65
N PRO A 344 -11.76 20.85 33.58
CA PRO A 344 -11.18 21.50 34.75
C PRO A 344 -12.15 22.53 35.34
N PRO A 345 -12.17 22.72 36.68
CA PRO A 345 -13.05 23.70 37.31
C PRO A 345 -12.77 25.12 36.75
N PRO A 346 -13.81 25.96 36.58
CA PRO A 346 -13.62 27.32 36.09
C PRO A 346 -12.64 28.06 36.99
N SER A 347 -11.62 28.69 36.38
CA SER A 347 -10.68 29.55 37.09
C SER A 347 -11.44 30.62 37.88
N PRO A 348 -11.11 30.87 39.15
CA PRO A 348 -11.79 31.89 39.94
C PRO A 348 -11.69 33.24 39.20
N SER A 349 -12.84 33.87 38.98
CA SER A 349 -12.93 35.21 38.39
C SER A 349 -12.06 36.19 39.18
N PRO A 350 -11.33 37.10 38.50
CA PRO A 350 -10.39 38.03 39.14
C PRO A 350 -11.06 39.04 40.08
#